data_AF-A0A447RRW2-F1
#
_entry.id   AF-A0A447RRW2-F1
#
_cell.length_a   1.000
_cell.length_b   1.000
_cell.length_c   1.000
_cell.angle_alpha   90.00
_cell.angle_beta   90.00
_cell.angle_gamma   90.00
#
_symmetry.space_group_name_H-M   'P 1'
#
loop_
_entity.id
_entity.type
_entity.pdbx_description
1 polymer ?
#
loop_
_entity_poly.entity_id
_entity_poly.type
_entity_poly.pdbx_seq_one_letter_code
_entity_poly.pdbx_strand_id
1 'polypeptide(L)'
;MPSADDRRSPLHEREEAKAMSEHDMLPSEPVTIVLSQMGWVRSAKGHDIDAQGLSYKAGDSWKASAKGKSNQPVVFIDTTGRSYAIDPITLPSARGQGEPLTGKLTLPPGATVEHMLMESDDQKLLMASDAGYGFVCTFNDLVARNRAGKALIHPA
;
A
#
# COMPACT_ATOMS: atom_id res chain seq x y z
N MET A 1 -22.68 25.90 56.67
CA MET A 1 -21.95 24.77 56.06
C MET A 1 -22.20 24.85 54.56
N PRO A 2 -21.23 25.23 53.71
CA PRO A 2 -21.42 25.14 52.27
C PRO A 2 -21.44 23.65 51.89
N SER A 3 -22.52 23.21 51.22
CA SER A 3 -22.61 21.84 50.68
C SER A 3 -21.53 21.68 49.61
N ALA A 4 -20.64 20.70 49.78
CA ALA A 4 -19.70 20.34 48.74
C ALA A 4 -20.48 19.71 47.57
N ASP A 5 -20.30 20.26 46.38
CA ASP A 5 -20.86 19.71 45.13
C ASP A 5 -20.02 18.52 44.66
N ASP A 6 -20.64 17.59 43.96
CA ASP A 6 -19.97 16.43 43.38
C ASP A 6 -18.98 16.88 42.30
N ARG A 7 -17.92 16.08 42.12
CA ARG A 7 -16.83 16.43 41.22
C ARG A 7 -17.31 16.44 39.76
N ARG A 8 -17.35 17.63 39.16
CA ARG A 8 -17.81 17.84 37.77
C ARG A 8 -16.84 17.41 36.66
N SER A 9 -15.59 17.06 36.99
CA SER A 9 -14.53 16.77 36.00
C SER A 9 -14.04 15.32 36.07
N PRO A 10 -14.72 14.33 35.47
CA PRO A 10 -14.32 12.92 35.55
C PRO A 10 -12.89 12.69 35.02
N LEU A 11 -12.15 11.78 35.67
CA LEU A 11 -10.82 11.35 35.20
C LEU A 11 -11.10 10.25 34.17
N HIS A 12 -10.67 10.47 32.94
CA HIS A 12 -10.81 9.53 31.86
C HIS A 12 -9.43 9.34 31.24
N GLU A 13 -8.96 8.10 31.21
CA GLU A 13 -7.74 7.75 30.49
C GLU A 13 -8.01 7.94 28.99
N ARG A 14 -7.19 8.76 28.34
CA ARG A 14 -7.27 9.02 26.90
C ARG A 14 -5.94 8.62 26.29
N GLU A 15 -6.00 8.04 25.10
CA GLU A 15 -4.79 7.90 24.29
C GLU A 15 -4.19 9.28 24.01
N GLU A 16 -2.85 9.37 24.00
CA GLU A 16 -2.16 10.61 23.68
C GLU A 16 -2.59 11.11 22.30
N ALA A 17 -2.87 12.40 22.21
CA ALA A 17 -3.23 13.03 20.93
C ALA A 17 -2.05 12.92 19.96
N LYS A 18 -2.20 12.14 18.89
CA LYS A 18 -1.23 12.04 17.81
C LYS A 18 -1.45 13.18 16.82
N ALA A 19 -0.38 13.87 16.44
CA ALA A 19 -0.44 14.85 15.36
C ALA A 19 -0.78 14.13 14.04
N MET A 20 -1.81 14.62 13.34
CA MET A 20 -2.16 14.15 11.99
C MET A 20 -1.38 14.97 10.96
N SER A 21 -0.92 14.32 9.89
CA SER A 21 -0.28 15.03 8.78
C SER A 21 -1.33 15.67 7.87
N GLU A 22 -0.95 16.68 7.07
CA GLU A 22 -1.84 17.26 6.05
C GLU A 22 -2.35 16.19 5.06
N HIS A 23 -1.56 15.16 4.79
CA HIS A 23 -1.93 14.05 3.92
C HIS A 23 -3.08 13.21 4.51
N ASP A 24 -3.13 13.05 5.84
CA ASP A 24 -4.22 12.35 6.54
C ASP A 24 -5.54 13.12 6.53
N MET A 25 -5.48 14.43 6.25
CA MET A 25 -6.64 15.30 6.12
C MET A 25 -7.23 15.31 4.70
N LEU A 26 -6.56 14.70 3.71
CA LEU A 26 -7.09 14.60 2.36
C LEU A 26 -8.34 13.71 2.32
N PRO A 27 -9.33 14.04 1.48
CA PRO A 27 -10.48 13.18 1.26
C PRO A 27 -10.06 11.77 0.87
N SER A 28 -10.53 10.80 1.66
CA SER A 28 -10.21 9.40 1.51
C SER A 28 -11.35 8.68 0.79
N GLU A 29 -11.08 8.16 -0.40
CA GLU A 29 -12.04 7.38 -1.20
C GLU A 29 -11.62 5.90 -1.22
N PRO A 30 -12.57 4.94 -1.25
CA PRO A 30 -12.24 3.53 -1.47
C PRO A 30 -11.67 3.37 -2.88
N VAL A 31 -10.53 2.67 -2.99
CA VAL A 31 -9.88 2.37 -4.26
C VAL A 31 -9.46 0.90 -4.32
N THR A 32 -9.38 0.39 -5.55
CA THR A 32 -8.77 -0.92 -5.84
C THR A 32 -7.62 -0.71 -6.81
N ILE A 33 -6.41 -1.05 -6.38
CA ILE A 33 -5.23 -1.02 -7.22
C ILE A 33 -5.15 -2.34 -7.97
N VAL A 34 -4.87 -2.29 -9.28
CA VAL A 34 -4.78 -3.47 -10.14
C VAL A 34 -3.40 -3.52 -10.78
N LEU A 35 -2.76 -4.69 -10.66
CA LEU A 35 -1.46 -5.02 -11.24
C LEU A 35 -1.65 -6.07 -12.34
N SER A 36 -1.01 -5.87 -13.50
CA SER A 36 -0.99 -6.83 -14.59
C SER A 36 0.25 -7.74 -14.59
N GLN A 37 0.22 -8.81 -15.38
CA GLN A 37 1.35 -9.73 -15.56
C GLN A 37 2.60 -9.02 -16.13
N MET A 38 2.40 -8.04 -17.03
CA MET A 38 3.49 -7.24 -17.60
C MET A 38 3.90 -6.04 -16.74
N GLY A 39 3.45 -5.95 -15.48
CA GLY A 39 3.84 -4.87 -14.56
C GLY A 39 3.19 -3.53 -14.87
N TRP A 40 1.98 -3.53 -15.44
CA TRP A 40 1.15 -2.33 -15.58
C TRP A 40 0.26 -2.15 -14.37
N VAL A 41 0.11 -0.90 -13.93
CA VAL A 41 -0.65 -0.54 -12.74
C VAL A 41 -1.72 0.51 -13.04
N ARG A 42 -2.85 0.41 -12.36
CA ARG A 42 -3.94 1.40 -12.39
C ARG A 42 -4.70 1.42 -11.07
N SER A 43 -5.39 2.54 -10.81
CA SER A 43 -6.27 2.73 -9.66
C SER A 43 -7.72 2.80 -10.11
N ALA A 44 -8.56 1.91 -9.60
CA ALA A 44 -10.00 1.93 -9.81
C ALA A 44 -10.70 2.55 -8.60
N LYS A 45 -11.75 3.34 -8.84
CA LYS A 45 -12.61 3.83 -7.76
C LYS A 45 -13.53 2.71 -7.26
N GLY A 46 -13.67 2.61 -5.95
CA GLY A 46 -14.50 1.61 -5.29
C GLY A 46 -13.81 0.26 -5.10
N HIS A 47 -14.46 -0.58 -4.29
CA HIS A 47 -14.02 -1.95 -3.97
C HIS A 47 -14.78 -3.02 -4.76
N ASP A 48 -15.84 -2.63 -5.47
CA ASP A 48 -16.69 -3.50 -6.27
C ASP A 48 -16.33 -3.35 -7.76
N ILE A 49 -15.13 -3.82 -8.10
CA ILE A 49 -14.62 -3.82 -9.48
C ILE A 49 -14.27 -5.25 -9.89
N ASP A 50 -14.63 -5.61 -11.12
CA ASP A 50 -14.12 -6.83 -11.75
C ASP A 50 -12.73 -6.56 -12.32
N ALA A 51 -11.69 -6.75 -11.50
CA ALA A 51 -10.30 -6.52 -11.89
C ALA A 51 -9.85 -7.46 -13.01
N GLN A 52 -10.35 -8.70 -13.03
CA GLN A 52 -9.96 -9.69 -14.05
C GLN A 52 -10.58 -9.37 -15.42
N GLY A 53 -11.81 -8.85 -15.43
CA GLY A 53 -12.52 -8.43 -16.63
C GLY A 53 -12.12 -7.08 -17.22
N LEU A 54 -11.16 -6.36 -16.63
CA LEU A 54 -10.66 -5.09 -17.18
C LEU A 54 -9.97 -5.29 -18.54
N SER A 55 -9.89 -4.22 -19.33
CA SER A 55 -9.11 -4.23 -20.58
C SER A 55 -7.62 -4.23 -20.27
N TYR A 56 -6.88 -5.17 -20.86
CA TYR A 56 -5.41 -5.28 -20.78
C TYR A 56 -4.78 -5.08 -22.14
N LYS A 57 -3.45 -4.89 -22.16
CA LYS A 57 -2.68 -4.86 -23.41
C LYS A 57 -2.68 -6.24 -24.07
N ALA A 58 -2.43 -6.28 -25.38
CA ALA A 58 -2.27 -7.54 -26.09
C ALA A 58 -1.13 -8.36 -25.47
N GLY A 59 -1.43 -9.60 -25.07
CA GLY A 59 -0.49 -10.48 -24.37
C GLY A 59 -0.37 -10.23 -22.87
N ASP A 60 -1.12 -9.28 -22.31
CA ASP A 60 -1.15 -8.98 -20.88
C ASP A 60 -2.47 -9.42 -20.24
N SER A 61 -2.46 -9.61 -18.93
CA SER A 61 -3.65 -10.03 -18.16
C SER A 61 -3.52 -9.64 -16.69
N TRP A 62 -4.57 -9.88 -15.91
CA TRP A 62 -4.58 -9.62 -14.48
C TRP A 62 -3.51 -10.45 -13.73
N LYS A 63 -2.82 -9.83 -12.78
CA LYS A 63 -1.90 -10.51 -11.84
C LYS A 63 -2.40 -10.44 -10.41
N ALA A 64 -2.72 -9.24 -9.92
CA ALA A 64 -3.16 -9.03 -8.55
C ALA A 64 -4.03 -7.77 -8.42
N SER A 65 -4.80 -7.69 -7.34
CA SER A 65 -5.52 -6.48 -6.94
C SER A 65 -5.51 -6.30 -5.43
N ALA A 66 -5.34 -5.07 -4.96
CA ALA A 66 -5.33 -4.70 -3.55
C ALA A 66 -6.36 -3.60 -3.30
N LYS A 67 -7.14 -3.72 -2.21
CA LYS A 67 -8.20 -2.77 -1.85
C LYS A 67 -7.74 -1.94 -0.68
N GLY A 68 -8.03 -0.64 -0.72
CA GLY A 68 -7.70 0.26 0.38
C GLY A 68 -8.32 1.63 0.17
N LYS A 69 -7.66 2.64 0.72
CA LYS A 69 -8.08 4.03 0.63
C LYS A 69 -7.10 4.86 -0.20
N SER A 70 -7.59 5.89 -0.88
CA SER A 70 -6.77 6.75 -1.75
C SER A 70 -5.62 7.46 -1.04
N ASN A 71 -5.71 7.66 0.28
CA ASN A 71 -4.68 8.28 1.12
C ASN A 71 -3.75 7.26 1.81
N GLN A 72 -3.87 5.97 1.51
CA GLN A 72 -2.95 4.94 1.96
C GLN A 72 -1.99 4.57 0.83
N PRO A 73 -0.69 4.35 1.08
CA PRO A 73 0.20 3.91 0.04
C PRO A 73 -0.13 2.47 -0.38
N VAL A 74 0.06 2.17 -1.65
CA VAL A 74 0.16 0.79 -2.14
C VAL A 74 1.63 0.41 -2.23
N VAL A 75 1.97 -0.76 -1.70
CA VAL A 75 3.33 -1.30 -1.67
C VAL A 75 3.48 -2.38 -2.74
N PHE A 76 4.64 -2.38 -3.40
CA PHE A 76 5.06 -3.41 -4.35
C PHE A 76 6.35 -4.05 -3.87
N ILE A 77 6.50 -5.35 -4.13
CA ILE A 77 7.74 -6.10 -3.85
C ILE A 77 8.23 -6.75 -5.14
N ASP A 78 9.51 -6.55 -5.45
CA ASP A 78 10.15 -7.15 -6.62
C ASP A 78 10.80 -8.51 -6.33
N THR A 79 11.20 -9.20 -7.40
CA THR A 79 11.90 -10.50 -7.34
C THR A 79 13.25 -10.45 -6.64
N THR A 80 13.80 -9.27 -6.37
CA THR A 80 15.08 -9.08 -5.65
C THR A 80 14.87 -8.79 -4.16
N GLY A 81 13.62 -8.85 -3.69
CA GLY A 81 13.26 -8.61 -2.29
C GLY A 81 13.27 -7.14 -1.90
N ARG A 82 13.16 -6.21 -2.86
CA ARG A 82 13.00 -4.78 -2.59
C ARG A 82 11.55 -4.39 -2.50
N SER A 83 11.22 -3.46 -1.60
CA SER A 83 9.90 -2.87 -1.46
C SER A 83 9.85 -1.43 -1.96
N TYR A 84 8.68 -1.04 -2.47
CA TYR A 84 8.41 0.27 -3.06
C TYR A 84 7.02 0.72 -2.64
N ALA A 85 6.82 2.01 -2.37
CA ALA A 85 5.51 2.58 -2.08
C ALA A 85 5.12 3.62 -3.12
N ILE A 86 3.90 3.53 -3.63
CA ILE A 86 3.30 4.51 -4.54
C ILE A 86 2.01 5.03 -3.91
N ASP A 87 1.79 6.33 -4.05
CA ASP A 87 0.52 6.95 -3.68
C ASP A 87 -0.53 6.66 -4.78
N PRO A 88 -1.68 6.04 -4.44
CA PRO A 88 -2.77 5.76 -5.36
C PRO A 88 -3.25 6.94 -6.19
N ILE A 89 -3.18 8.16 -5.65
CA ILE A 89 -3.62 9.39 -6.34
C ILE A 89 -2.77 9.65 -7.59
N THR A 90 -1.54 9.16 -7.60
CA THR A 90 -0.62 9.34 -8.73
C THR A 90 -0.81 8.30 -9.84
N LEU A 91 -1.66 7.29 -9.64
CA LEU A 91 -1.90 6.21 -10.59
C LEU A 91 -3.03 6.56 -11.56
N PRO A 92 -2.98 6.08 -12.82
CA PRO A 92 -4.03 6.31 -13.80
C PRO A 92 -5.32 5.60 -13.41
N SER A 93 -6.46 6.14 -13.84
CA SER A 93 -7.77 5.51 -13.61
C SER A 93 -7.90 4.15 -14.33
N ALA A 94 -8.79 3.29 -13.84
CA ALA A 94 -9.09 2.00 -14.45
C ALA A 94 -9.81 2.03 -15.82
N ARG A 95 -10.16 3.22 -16.35
CA ARG A 95 -10.76 3.35 -17.69
C ARG A 95 -9.77 3.00 -18.82
N GLY A 96 -8.47 3.22 -18.59
CA GLY A 96 -7.40 2.85 -19.52
C GLY A 96 -6.73 1.54 -19.12
N GLN A 97 -5.70 1.15 -19.88
CA GLN A 97 -4.90 -0.05 -19.62
C GLN A 97 -3.88 0.11 -18.47
N GLY A 98 -3.80 1.30 -17.86
CA GLY A 98 -2.84 1.64 -16.82
C GLY A 98 -1.56 2.28 -17.36
N GLU A 99 -0.50 2.22 -16.57
CA GLU A 99 0.85 2.66 -16.94
C GLU A 99 1.91 1.67 -16.43
N PRO A 100 3.10 1.59 -17.03
CA PRO A 100 4.12 0.65 -16.59
C PRO A 100 4.75 1.10 -15.26
N LEU A 101 4.93 0.17 -14.32
CA LEU A 101 5.57 0.44 -13.02
C LEU A 101 7.00 0.99 -13.17
N THR A 102 7.72 0.62 -14.24
CA THR A 102 9.06 1.14 -14.55
C THR A 102 9.10 2.64 -14.84
N GLY A 103 7.95 3.27 -15.12
CA GLY A 103 7.83 4.73 -15.19
C GLY A 103 7.86 5.42 -13.82
N LYS A 104 7.55 4.68 -12.75
CA LYS A 104 7.52 5.17 -11.36
C LYS A 104 8.66 4.63 -10.50
N LEU A 105 9.11 3.41 -10.76
CA LEU A 105 10.07 2.67 -9.95
C LEU A 105 11.36 2.40 -10.73
N THR A 106 12.49 2.45 -10.03
CA THR A 106 13.78 2.00 -10.52
C THR A 106 14.02 0.58 -10.03
N LEU A 107 13.69 -0.38 -10.88
CA LEU A 107 13.91 -1.80 -10.63
C LEU A 107 15.34 -2.21 -10.99
N PRO A 108 15.95 -3.16 -10.27
CA PRO A 108 17.20 -3.78 -10.70
C PRO A 108 17.08 -4.43 -12.10
N PRO A 109 18.18 -4.57 -12.85
CA PRO A 109 18.15 -5.22 -14.16
C PRO A 109 17.54 -6.62 -14.10
N GLY A 110 16.51 -6.88 -14.93
CA GLY A 110 15.81 -8.16 -14.99
C GLY A 110 14.81 -8.41 -13.85
N ALA A 111 14.71 -7.52 -12.87
CA ALA A 111 13.73 -7.65 -11.79
C ALA A 111 12.30 -7.38 -12.30
N THR A 112 11.36 -8.12 -11.74
CA THR A 112 9.92 -7.92 -11.99
C THR A 112 9.19 -7.75 -10.67
N VAL A 113 7.99 -7.16 -10.71
CA VAL A 113 7.17 -6.97 -9.51
C VAL A 113 6.28 -8.20 -9.32
N GLU A 114 6.39 -8.84 -8.16
CA GLU A 114 5.70 -10.09 -7.85
C GLU A 114 4.53 -9.91 -6.90
N HIS A 115 4.68 -9.03 -5.90
CA HIS A 115 3.65 -8.85 -4.88
C HIS A 115 3.20 -7.40 -4.78
N MET A 116 1.94 -7.23 -4.40
CA MET A 116 1.29 -5.95 -4.15
C MET A 116 0.49 -6.04 -2.85
N LEU A 117 0.66 -5.06 -1.97
CA LEU A 117 0.01 -5.01 -0.66
C LEU A 117 -0.55 -3.61 -0.41
N MET A 118 -1.65 -3.53 0.32
CA MET A 118 -2.26 -2.28 0.76
C MET A 118 -2.99 -2.54 2.06
N GLU A 119 -2.39 -2.12 3.18
CA GLU A 119 -2.85 -2.47 4.53
C GLU A 119 -2.72 -1.26 5.47
N SER A 120 -3.14 -1.39 6.74
CA SER A 120 -2.84 -0.38 7.76
C SER A 120 -1.35 -0.39 8.12
N ASP A 121 -0.80 0.76 8.50
CA ASP A 121 0.63 0.92 8.81
C ASP A 121 1.15 -0.05 9.90
N ASP A 122 0.29 -0.41 10.85
CA ASP A 122 0.57 -1.30 11.96
C ASP A 122 0.30 -2.79 11.69
N GLN A 123 -0.30 -3.12 10.53
CA GLN A 123 -0.60 -4.49 10.13
C GLN A 123 0.67 -5.33 10.16
N LYS A 124 0.67 -6.41 10.95
CA LYS A 124 1.78 -7.35 11.03
C LYS A 124 1.83 -8.21 9.78
N LEU A 125 3.03 -8.40 9.26
CA LEU A 125 3.33 -9.18 8.07
C LEU A 125 4.45 -10.19 8.36
N LEU A 126 4.37 -11.36 7.73
CA LEU A 126 5.47 -12.33 7.68
C LEU A 126 6.17 -12.21 6.32
N MET A 127 7.44 -11.82 6.35
CA MET A 127 8.31 -11.81 5.19
C MET A 127 9.16 -13.07 5.19
N ALA A 128 9.28 -13.75 4.05
CA ALA A 128 10.04 -14.99 3.93
C ALA A 128 10.69 -15.15 2.54
N SER A 129 11.78 -15.90 2.49
CA SER A 129 12.43 -16.39 1.28
C SER A 129 12.32 -17.90 1.16
N ASP A 130 12.50 -18.41 -0.06
CA ASP A 130 12.53 -19.84 -0.38
C ASP A 130 13.76 -20.59 0.19
N ALA A 131 14.81 -19.86 0.60
CA ALA A 131 15.91 -20.41 1.43
C ALA A 131 15.48 -20.77 2.87
N GLY A 132 14.23 -20.50 3.26
CA GLY A 132 13.70 -20.85 4.58
C GLY A 132 14.01 -19.83 5.67
N TYR A 133 14.40 -18.61 5.30
CA TYR A 133 14.60 -17.49 6.23
C TYR A 133 13.45 -16.49 6.14
N GLY A 134 13.12 -15.85 7.25
CA GLY A 134 12.05 -14.86 7.30
C GLY A 134 12.00 -14.10 8.62
N PHE A 135 11.18 -13.06 8.66
CA PHE A 135 10.97 -12.23 9.83
C PHE A 135 9.57 -11.62 9.84
N VAL A 136 9.10 -11.24 11.03
CA VAL A 136 7.87 -10.47 11.20
C VAL A 136 8.19 -8.98 11.16
N CYS A 137 7.40 -8.21 10.42
CA CYS A 137 7.49 -6.75 10.36
C CYS A 137 6.09 -6.12 10.37
N THR A 138 5.99 -4.80 10.29
CA THR A 138 4.72 -4.13 9.96
C THR A 138 4.68 -3.71 8.50
N PHE A 139 3.49 -3.38 7.98
CA PHE A 139 3.35 -2.78 6.65
C PHE A 139 4.19 -1.50 6.50
N ASN A 140 4.27 -0.67 7.55
CA ASN A 140 5.09 0.54 7.53
C ASN A 140 6.58 0.26 7.28
N ASP A 141 7.10 -0.91 7.69
CA ASP A 141 8.48 -1.30 7.40
C ASP A 141 8.76 -1.50 5.90
N LEU A 142 7.71 -1.74 5.10
CA LEU A 142 7.80 -1.89 3.64
C LEU A 142 7.70 -0.54 2.90
N VAL A 143 7.21 0.52 3.55
CA VAL A 143 6.88 1.79 2.89
C VAL A 143 8.15 2.56 2.52
N ALA A 144 8.53 2.50 1.24
CA ALA A 144 9.68 3.21 0.68
C ALA A 144 9.27 4.08 -0.52
N ARG A 145 9.18 5.40 -0.32
CA ARG A 145 8.64 6.35 -1.31
C ARG A 145 9.67 6.86 -2.33
N ASN A 146 10.96 6.53 -2.16
CA ASN A 146 12.00 6.83 -3.14
C ASN A 146 11.88 5.89 -4.35
N ARG A 147 12.21 6.37 -5.56
CA ARG A 147 12.10 5.57 -6.79
C ARG A 147 12.87 4.24 -6.75
N ALA A 148 14.01 4.20 -6.05
CA ALA A 148 14.83 3.00 -5.91
C ALA A 148 14.28 2.00 -4.88
N GLY A 149 13.27 2.38 -4.08
CA GLY A 149 12.74 1.55 -3.00
C GLY A 149 13.77 1.27 -1.90
N LYS A 150 13.49 0.23 -1.11
CA LYS A 150 14.30 -0.25 0.01
C LYS A 150 14.62 -1.74 -0.18
N ALA A 151 15.84 -2.16 0.16
CA ALA A 151 16.12 -3.59 0.34
C ALA A 151 15.42 -4.07 1.61
N LEU A 152 14.43 -4.96 1.47
CA LEU A 152 13.60 -5.42 2.57
C LEU A 152 14.02 -6.81 3.04
N ILE A 153 14.15 -7.75 2.10
CA ILE A 153 14.57 -9.11 2.34
C ILE A 153 15.60 -9.50 1.27
N HIS A 154 16.58 -10.32 1.64
CA HIS A 154 17.51 -10.89 0.68
C HIS A 154 16.95 -12.23 0.20
N PRO A 155 16.55 -12.36 -1.08
CA PRO A 155 16.25 -13.65 -1.66
C PRO A 155 17.53 -14.50 -1.72
N ALA A 156 17.35 -15.81 -1.75
CA ALA A 156 18.45 -16.77 -1.85
C ALA A 156 19.27 -16.62 -3.14
#